data_AF-A0A1J5Q168-F1
#
_entry.id   AF-A0A1J5Q168-F1
#
_cell.length_a   1.000
_cell.length_b   1.000
_cell.length_c   1.000
_cell.angle_alpha   90.00
_cell.angle_beta   90.00
_cell.angle_gamma   90.00
#
_symmetry.space_group_name_H-M   'P 1'
#
loop_
_entity.id
_entity.type
_entity.pdbx_description
1 polymer ?
#
loop_
_entity_poly.entity_id
_entity_poly.type
_entity_poly.pdbx_seq_one_letter_code
_entity_poly.pdbx_strand_id
1 'polypeptide(L)' 'MTRFIFHFLRRSLPAAAVTGGPDAVRQGFTALAQATQADEFMLVCDVFDPDLRLRSLDLAAAALVA' A
#
# COMPACT_ATOMS: atom_id res chain seq x y z
N MET A 1 5.93 21.56 -3.37
CA MET A 1 6.26 21.01 -2.03
C MET A 1 5.56 19.67 -1.93
N THR A 2 6.19 18.61 -2.44
CA THR A 2 5.57 17.29 -2.60
C THR A 2 6.05 16.38 -1.50
N ARG A 3 5.14 15.82 -0.68
CA ARG A 3 5.46 14.97 0.47
C ARG A 3 5.44 13.52 0.03
N PHE A 4 6.36 13.18 -0.88
CA PHE A 4 6.62 11.80 -1.28
C PHE A 4 7.21 11.02 -0.12
N ILE A 5 6.66 9.85 0.15
CA ILE A 5 7.30 8.86 1.01
C ILE A 5 8.00 7.81 0.14
N PHE A 6 9.34 7.86 0.18
CA PHE A 6 10.26 6.76 -0.16
C PHE A 6 10.69 6.05 1.14
N HIS A 7 9.78 5.82 2.09
CA HIS A 7 10.10 5.15 3.34
C HIS A 7 9.63 3.71 3.28
N PHE A 8 10.35 2.82 2.58
CA PHE A 8 10.34 1.38 2.87
C PHE A 8 11.36 0.56 2.05
N LEU A 9 12.65 0.92 2.09
CA LEU A 9 13.70 0.12 1.41
C LEU A 9 14.87 -0.28 2.31
N ARG A 10 14.61 -0.45 3.61
CA ARG A 10 15.51 -1.15 4.53
C ARG A 10 14.71 -1.79 5.69
N ARG A 11 14.51 -3.11 5.60
CA ARG A 11 13.81 -4.02 6.55
C ARG A 11 12.28 -3.93 6.59
N SER A 12 11.66 -5.03 6.15
CA SER A 12 10.32 -5.50 6.49
C SER A 12 9.91 -5.17 7.93
N LEU A 13 9.11 -4.11 8.12
CA LEU A 13 8.39 -3.84 9.37
C LEU A 13 6.88 -4.06 9.15
N PRO A 14 6.20 -4.87 9.97
CA PRO A 14 4.75 -5.07 9.88
C PRO A 14 3.90 -3.80 10.05
N ALA A 15 4.47 -2.73 10.62
CA ALA A 15 3.72 -1.56 11.08
C ALA A 15 3.03 -0.74 9.98
N ALA A 16 3.46 -0.86 8.72
CA ALA A 16 2.83 -0.19 7.58
C ALA A 16 2.35 -1.17 6.50
N ALA A 17 2.39 -2.48 6.77
CA ALA A 17 1.93 -3.48 5.82
C ALA A 17 0.39 -3.51 5.81
N VAL A 18 -0.20 -3.28 4.64
CA VAL A 18 -1.63 -3.40 4.42
C VAL A 18 -1.90 -4.73 3.74
N THR A 19 -2.57 -5.65 4.44
CA THR A 19 -2.88 -7.00 3.93
C THR A 19 -4.32 -7.37 4.26
N GLY A 20 -4.95 -8.18 3.40
CA GLY A 20 -6.32 -8.63 3.57
C GLY A 20 -7.15 -8.50 2.29
N GLY A 21 -8.48 -8.57 2.46
CA GLY A 21 -9.44 -8.36 1.36
C GLY A 21 -9.60 -6.89 0.99
N PRO A 22 -10.38 -6.57 -0.08
CA PRO A 22 -10.50 -5.21 -0.63
C PRO A 22 -10.86 -4.13 0.40
N ASP A 23 -11.80 -4.40 1.30
CA ASP A 23 -12.24 -3.43 2.31
C ASP A 23 -11.15 -3.15 3.35
N ALA A 24 -10.42 -4.19 3.78
CA ALA A 24 -9.30 -4.05 4.70
C ALA A 24 -8.16 -3.24 4.05
N VAL A 25 -7.93 -3.44 2.75
CA VAL A 25 -6.92 -2.67 2.00
C VAL A 25 -7.31 -1.20 1.92
N ARG A 26 -8.57 -0.88 1.62
CA ARG A 26 -9.09 0.49 1.58
C ARG A 26 -8.94 1.19 2.93
N GLN A 27 -9.33 0.52 4.02
CA GLN A 27 -9.21 1.06 5.37
C GLN A 27 -7.74 1.29 5.76
N GLY A 28 -6.86 0.34 5.44
CA GLY A 28 -5.42 0.44 5.71
C GLY A 28 -4.77 1.63 5.00
N PHE A 29 -5.04 1.81 3.70
CA PHE A 29 -4.54 2.97 2.95
C PHE A 29 -5.10 4.30 3.48
N THR A 30 -6.38 4.34 3.84
CA THR A 30 -6.99 5.54 4.45
C THR A 30 -6.30 5.90 5.77
N ALA A 31 -6.08 4.92 6.64
CA ALA A 31 -5.39 5.12 7.92
C ALA A 31 -3.94 5.59 7.72
N LEU A 32 -3.22 5.00 6.76
CA LEU A 32 -1.86 5.42 6.42
C LEU A 32 -1.81 6.85 5.88
N ALA A 33 -2.72 7.22 4.98
CA ALA A 33 -2.80 8.58 4.44
C ALA A 33 -3.05 9.59 5.56
N GLN A 34 -3.99 9.30 6.46
CA GLN A 34 -4.29 10.16 7.61
C GLN A 34 -3.12 10.27 8.59
N ALA A 35 -2.45 9.16 8.90
CA ALA A 35 -1.34 9.16 9.86
C ALA A 35 -0.09 9.87 9.31
N THR A 36 0.14 9.79 7.99
CA THR A 36 1.38 10.29 7.36
C THR A 36 1.20 11.61 6.63
N GLN A 37 -0.04 11.99 6.31
CA GLN A 37 -0.37 13.12 5.43
C GLN A 37 0.30 12.99 4.05
N ALA A 38 0.51 11.76 3.58
CA ALA A 38 1.08 11.49 2.27
C ALA A 38 0.05 11.78 1.16
N ASP A 39 0.50 12.47 0.12
CA ASP A 39 -0.27 12.69 -1.11
C ASP A 39 -0.12 11.55 -2.13
N GLU A 40 0.92 10.72 -1.97
CA GLU A 40 1.22 9.59 -2.87
C GLU A 40 1.77 8.38 -2.10
N PHE A 41 1.49 7.17 -2.61
CA PHE A 41 2.05 5.92 -2.10
C PHE A 41 2.93 5.23 -3.14
N MET A 42 4.15 4.88 -2.73
CA MET A 42 5.01 3.96 -3.49
C MET A 42 4.86 2.56 -2.90
N LEU A 43 4.32 1.63 -3.70
CA LEU A 43 4.03 0.27 -3.24
C LEU A 43 5.18 -0.69 -3.55
N VAL A 44 5.48 -1.54 -2.57
CA VAL A 44 6.27 -2.77 -2.75
C VAL A 44 5.35 -3.97 -2.53
N CYS A 45 5.59 -5.06 -3.23
CA CYS A 45 4.76 -6.26 -3.15
C CYS A 45 5.66 -7.49 -3.03
N ASP A 46 5.74 -8.02 -1.80
CA ASP A 46 6.53 -9.20 -1.46
C ASP A 46 5.76 -10.50 -1.76
N VAL A 47 5.07 -10.57 -2.90
CA VAL A 47 4.38 -11.77 -3.39
C VAL A 47 5.29 -12.48 -4.38
N PHE A 48 5.60 -13.76 -4.12
CA PHE A 48 6.50 -14.55 -4.97
C PHE A 48 5.89 -14.88 -6.33
N ASP A 49 4.64 -15.35 -6.35
CA ASP A 49 3.92 -15.72 -7.56
C ASP A 49 3.61 -14.49 -8.42
N PRO A 50 4.03 -14.44 -9.71
CA PRO A 50 3.85 -13.25 -10.54
C PRO A 50 2.39 -12.86 -10.78
N ASP A 51 1.50 -13.83 -10.99
CA ASP A 51 0.10 -13.55 -11.30
C ASP A 51 -0.63 -13.04 -10.05
N LEU A 52 -0.33 -13.62 -8.89
CA LEU A 52 -0.84 -13.13 -7.62
C LEU A 52 -0.28 -11.75 -7.26
N ARG A 53 0.97 -11.44 -7.64
CA ARG A 53 1.56 -10.11 -7.46
C ARG A 53 0.78 -9.08 -8.25
N LEU A 54 0.50 -9.33 -9.53
CA LEU A 54 -0.30 -8.43 -10.37
C LEU A 54 -1.71 -8.24 -9.79
N ARG A 55 -2.38 -9.34 -9.44
CA ARG A 55 -3.70 -9.27 -8.80
C ARG A 55 -3.69 -8.46 -7.50
N SER A 56 -2.64 -8.58 -6.68
CA SER A 56 -2.51 -7.78 -5.46
C SER A 56 -2.38 -6.29 -5.76
N LEU A 57 -1.63 -5.93 -6.81
CA LEU A 57 -1.49 -4.54 -7.24
C LEU A 57 -2.79 -3.98 -7.83
N ASP A 58 -3.56 -4.79 -8.56
CA ASP A 58 -4.88 -4.40 -9.08
C ASP A 58 -5.86 -4.09 -7.93
N LEU A 59 -5.88 -4.94 -6.89
CA LEU A 59 -6.71 -4.72 -5.71
C LEU A 59 -6.30 -3.44 -4.96
N ALA A 60 -5.00 -3.20 -4.84
CA ALA A 60 -4.48 -1.97 -4.24
C ALA A 60 -4.89 -0.73 -5.05
N ALA A 61 -4.79 -0.78 -6.38
CA ALA A 61 -5.22 0.31 -7.25
C ALA A 61 -6.73 0.58 -7.13
N ALA A 62 -7.56 -0.48 -7.14
CA ALA A 62 -9.01 -0.35 -6.97
C ALA A 62 -9.42 0.23 -5.60
N ALA A 63 -8.59 0.08 -4.58
CA ALA A 63 -8.83 0.67 -3.26
C ALA A 63 -8.59 2.19 -3.21
N LEU A 64 -7.82 2.76 -4.15
CA LEU A 64 -7.47 4.18 -4.21
C LEU A 64 -8.42 5.02 -5.10
N VAL A 65 -9.23 4.39 -5.96
CA VAL A 65 -10.05 5.05 -6.99
C VAL A 65 -11.54 5.17 -6.56
N ALA A 66 -11.85 5.30 -5.27
CA ALA A 66 -13.24 5.51 -4.80
C ALA A 66 -13.47 6.92 -4.27
#